data_AF-A0A3E2JRD8-F1
#
_entry.id   AF-A0A3E2JRD8-F1
#
_cell.length_a   1.000
_cell.length_b   1.000
_cell.length_c   1.000
_cell.angle_alpha   90.00
_cell.angle_beta   90.00
_cell.angle_gamma   90.00
#
_symmetry.space_group_name_H-M   'P 1'
#
loop_
_entity.id
_entity.type
_entity.pdbx_description
1 polymer ?
#
loop_
_entity_poly.entity_id
_entity_poly.type
_entity_poly.pdbx_seq_one_letter_code
_entity_poly.pdbx_strand_id
1 'polypeptide(L)' 'MKKSHGKGQVIVTKGEFLAQIEKKRLELVQIVSKHGLSSSVTLKTSQELDQLLNQYDQKDS' A
#
# COMPACT_ATOMS: atom_id res chain seq x y z
N MET A 1 -26.29 -2.86 29.46
CA MET A 1 -25.45 -3.69 28.57
C MET A 1 -24.30 -2.83 28.06
N LYS A 2 -23.07 -3.03 28.56
CA LYS A 2 -21.90 -2.27 28.11
C LYS A 2 -21.17 -3.11 27.05
N LYS A 3 -21.24 -2.75 25.77
CA LYS A 3 -20.32 -3.29 24.76
C LYS A 3 -19.36 -2.17 24.37
N SER A 4 -18.18 -2.25 24.99
CA SER A 4 -16.99 -1.48 24.63
C SER A 4 -16.59 -1.85 23.20
N HIS A 5 -16.63 -0.89 22.28
CA HIS A 5 -16.06 -1.06 20.95
C HIS A 5 -14.55 -0.87 21.07
N GLY A 6 -13.85 -1.96 21.38
CA GLY A 6 -12.42 -2.03 21.18
C GLY A 6 -12.14 -1.82 19.70
N LYS A 7 -11.46 -0.72 19.37
CA LYS A 7 -10.83 -0.52 18.07
C LYS A 7 -9.76 -1.61 17.96
N GLY A 8 -10.16 -2.76 17.42
CA GLY A 8 -9.25 -3.86 17.13
C GLY A 8 -8.21 -3.36 16.16
N GLN A 9 -7.00 -3.14 16.65
CA GLN A 9 -5.84 -2.91 15.82
C GLN A 9 -5.69 -4.16 14.94
N VAL A 10 -6.07 -4.05 13.67
CA VAL A 10 -5.90 -5.14 12.70
C VAL A 10 -4.40 -5.36 12.57
N ILE A 11 -3.92 -6.50 13.05
CA ILE A 11 -2.53 -6.91 12.87
C ILE A 11 -2.41 -7.29 11.39
N VAL A 12 -2.01 -6.33 10.55
CA VAL A 12 -1.71 -6.60 9.14
C VAL A 12 -0.51 -7.54 9.09
N THR A 13 -0.73 -8.75 8.58
CA THR A 13 0.29 -9.78 8.44
C THR A 13 1.26 -9.44 7.30
N LYS A 14 2.45 -10.05 7.30
CA LYS A 14 3.41 -9.91 6.18
C LYS A 14 2.77 -10.24 4.82
N GLY A 15 1.92 -11.27 4.77
CA GLY A 15 1.20 -11.68 3.56
C GLY A 15 0.24 -10.61 3.05
N GLU A 16 -0.48 -9.93 3.94
CA GLU A 16 -1.37 -8.83 3.56
C GLU A 16 -0.61 -7.59 3.08
N PHE A 17 0.59 -7.33 3.62
CA PHE A 17 1.47 -6.28 3.08
C PHE A 17 1.94 -6.60 1.66
N LEU A 18 2.39 -7.84 1.41
CA LEU A 18 2.79 -8.28 0.07
C LEU A 18 1.64 -8.17 -0.94
N ALA A 19 0.43 -8.56 -0.54
CA ALA A 19 -0.75 -8.43 -1.40
C ALA A 19 -1.06 -6.95 -1.74
N GLN A 20 -0.88 -6.03 -0.78
CA GLN A 20 -1.06 -4.59 -1.01
C GLN A 20 0.02 -4.02 -1.92
N ILE A 21 1.28 -4.42 -1.74
CA ILE A 21 2.40 -4.04 -2.61
C ILE A 21 2.10 -4.47 -4.04
N GLU A 22 1.73 -5.74 -4.26
CA GLU A 22 1.49 -6.24 -5.63
C GLU A 22 0.28 -5.57 -6.28
N LYS A 23 -0.81 -5.36 -5.53
CA LYS A 23 -1.94 -4.58 -6.02
C LYS A 23 -1.52 -3.17 -6.45
N LYS A 24 -0.73 -2.48 -5.63
CA LYS A 24 -0.28 -1.11 -5.92
C LYS A 24 0.71 -1.05 -7.09
N ARG A 25 1.53 -2.09 -7.29
CA ARG A 25 2.39 -2.23 -8.48
C ARG A 25 1.58 -2.32 -9.77
N LEU A 26 0.54 -3.15 -9.80
CA LEU A 26 -0.35 -3.26 -10.95
C LEU A 26 -1.08 -1.95 -11.23
N GLU A 27 -1.55 -1.26 -10.18
CA GLU A 27 -2.18 0.06 -10.29
C GLU A 27 -1.21 1.09 -10.91
N LEU A 28 0.06 1.12 -10.44
CA LEU A 28 1.08 2.01 -10.99
C LEU A 28 1.31 1.74 -12.49
N VAL A 29 1.43 0.48 -12.89
CA VAL A 29 1.61 0.11 -14.31
C VAL A 29 0.45 0.63 -15.16
N GLN A 30 -0.79 0.45 -14.70
CA GLN A 30 -1.98 0.94 -15.41
C GLN A 30 -2.00 2.47 -15.50
N ILE A 31 -1.66 3.16 -14.40
CA ILE A 31 -1.64 4.62 -14.35
C ILE A 31 -0.55 5.19 -15.27
N VAL A 32 0.66 4.60 -15.27
CA VAL A 32 1.74 4.95 -16.19
C VAL A 32 1.30 4.78 -17.63
N SER A 33 0.66 3.65 -17.96
CA SER A 33 0.16 3.40 -19.31
C SER A 33 -0.90 4.40 -19.76
N LYS A 34 -1.68 4.96 -18.84
CA LYS A 34 -2.78 5.89 -19.15
C LYS A 34 -2.38 7.37 -19.12
N HIS A 35 -1.50 7.74 -18.21
CA HIS A 35 -1.18 9.15 -17.90
C HIS A 35 0.28 9.51 -18.19
N GLY A 36 1.14 8.53 -18.45
CA GLY A 36 2.58 8.73 -18.62
C GLY A 36 3.32 8.84 -17.28
N LEU A 37 4.65 8.75 -17.34
CA LEU A 37 5.52 8.67 -16.17
C LEU A 37 5.54 9.95 -15.33
N SER A 38 5.44 11.11 -15.97
CA SER A 38 5.57 12.42 -15.32
C SER A 38 4.25 12.98 -14.77
N SER A 39 3.14 12.25 -14.90
CA SER A 39 1.86 12.72 -14.40
C SER A 39 1.85 12.75 -12.87
N SER A 40 1.18 13.76 -12.29
CA SER A 40 1.04 13.88 -10.83
C SER A 40 0.42 12.61 -10.21
N VAL A 41 -0.53 11.99 -10.89
CA VAL A 41 -1.15 10.74 -10.43
C VAL A 41 -0.15 9.58 -10.43
N THR A 42 0.67 9.44 -11.47
CA THR A 42 1.74 8.42 -11.51
C THR A 42 2.75 8.60 -10.39
N LEU A 43 3.20 9.83 -10.18
CA LEU A 43 4.16 10.16 -9.12
C LEU A 43 3.59 9.83 -7.73
N LYS A 44 2.33 10.20 -7.49
CA LYS A 44 1.65 9.89 -6.22
C LYS A 44 1.54 8.37 -6.00
N THR A 45 1.09 7.61 -7.00
CA THR A 45 0.97 6.15 -6.88
C THR A 45 2.35 5.49 -6.66
N SER A 46 3.41 6.02 -7.28
CA SER A 46 4.78 5.56 -7.04
C SER A 46 5.23 5.81 -5.59
N GLN A 47 4.89 6.97 -5.01
CA GLN A 47 5.19 7.29 -3.62
C GLN A 47 4.43 6.38 -2.64
N GLU A 48 3.15 6.10 -2.93
CA GLU A 48 2.36 5.17 -2.12
C GLU A 48 2.94 3.75 -2.15
N LEU A 49 3.41 3.29 -3.32
CA LEU A 49 4.09 2.01 -3.46
C LEU A 49 5.38 1.96 -2.65
N ASP A 50 6.21 3.00 -2.74
CA ASP A 50 7.45 3.11 -1.99
C ASP A 50 7.21 3.06 -0.47
N GLN A 51 6.19 3.77 0.02
CA GLN A 51 5.77 3.71 1.42
C GLN A 51 5.36 2.30 1.87
N LEU A 52 4.69 1.53 1.02
CA LEU A 52 4.32 0.15 1.33
C LEU A 52 5.55 -0.76 1.38
N LEU A 53 6.50 -0.59 0.47
CA LEU A 53 7.77 -1.32 0.46
C LEU A 53 8.59 -1.03 1.73
N ASN A 54 8.74 0.26 2.08
CA ASN A 54 9.46 0.68 3.28
C ASN A 54 8.80 0.17 4.57
N GLN A 55 7.47 0.08 4.63
CA GLN A 55 6.77 -0.48 5.78
C GLN A 55 6.93 -1.99 5.88
N TYR A 56 6.98 -2.69 4.75
CA TYR A 56 7.23 -4.12 4.71
C TYR A 56 8.66 -4.44 5.14
N ASP A 57 9.64 -3.70 4.62
CA ASP A 57 11.07 -3.84 4.96
C ASP A 57 11.32 -3.62 6.47
N GLN A 58 10.73 -2.57 7.04
CA GLN A 58 10.78 -2.29 8.48
C GLN A 58 10.10 -3.35 9.36
N LYS A 59 9.21 -4.18 8.80
CA LYS A 59 8.56 -5.29 9.51
C LYS A 59 9.31 -6.62 9.37
N ASP A 60 10.32 -6.67 8.52
CA ASP A 60 11.17 -7.84 8.33
C ASP A 60 12.45 -7.81 9.18
N SER A 61 12.90 -6.60 9.60
CA SER A 61 13.99 -6.39 10.57
C SER A 61 13.55 -6.58 12.02
#